data_AF-A0A352RRC5-F1
#
_entry.id   AF-A0A352RRC5-F1
#
_cell.length_a   1.000
_cell.length_b   1.000
_cell.length_c   1.000
_cell.angle_alpha   90.00
_cell.angle_beta   90.00
_cell.angle_gamma   90.00
#
_symmetry.space_group_name_H-M   'P 1'
#
loop_
_entity.id
_entity.type
_entity.pdbx_description
1 polymer ?
#
loop_
_entity_poly.entity_id
_entity_poly.type
_entity_poly.pdbx_seq_one_letter_code
_entity_poly.pdbx_strand_id
1 'polypeptide(L)'
;VDVGATVRKGQPLARLDPTDLGLAEAGARAQYDAAKTDRDLAASDLKRYNELAAKGFISAAEQHRRQATYDSAASKLEQAQANLRNQSNQTGYAVLTADADGVVTAIDTEVGQVVTPGQPVIRVAQTAEKEVAIGLPEDQVDMLRGITEVTIRTWSEPDRVLPGRVREISAAADTVTRTYPTRVSVPNPPADLRIGMTAVVTFVRSGDSAAIRIPLTALLQNQGSNQVWVYQPDS
;
A
#
# COMPACT_ATOMS: atom_id res chain seq x y z
N VAL A 1 -3.17 8.76 -18.27
CA VAL A 1 -2.04 9.48 -17.64
C VAL A 1 -0.76 8.92 -18.22
N ASP A 2 0.32 9.71 -18.26
CA ASP A 2 1.60 9.28 -18.83
C ASP A 2 2.64 8.96 -17.75
N VAL A 3 3.65 8.17 -18.12
CA VAL A 3 4.80 7.91 -17.25
C VAL A 3 5.53 9.22 -16.95
N GLY A 4 5.85 9.46 -15.68
CA GLY A 4 6.45 10.70 -15.19
C GLY A 4 5.45 11.76 -14.75
N ALA A 5 4.14 11.58 -14.98
CA ALA A 5 3.12 12.51 -14.51
C ALA A 5 2.99 12.46 -12.97
N THR A 6 2.85 13.64 -12.34
CA THR A 6 2.48 13.75 -10.93
C THR A 6 0.98 13.58 -10.77
N VAL A 7 0.57 12.78 -9.79
CA VAL A 7 -0.83 12.46 -9.52
C VAL A 7 -1.17 12.75 -8.07
N ARG A 8 -2.43 13.13 -7.83
CA ARG A 8 -2.97 13.33 -6.48
C ARG A 8 -3.85 12.15 -6.07
N LYS A 9 -3.95 11.91 -4.77
CA LYS A 9 -4.90 10.96 -4.20
C LYS A 9 -6.31 11.20 -4.74
N GLY A 10 -6.95 10.13 -5.24
CA GLY A 10 -8.27 10.14 -5.85
C GLY A 10 -8.31 10.53 -7.33
N GLN A 11 -7.18 10.92 -7.93
CA GLN A 11 -7.13 11.26 -9.34
C GLN A 11 -7.35 10.02 -10.23
N PRO A 12 -8.26 10.05 -11.21
CA PRO A 12 -8.41 8.98 -12.18
C PRO A 12 -7.14 8.78 -13.01
N LEU A 13 -6.63 7.55 -13.04
CA LEU A 13 -5.43 7.16 -13.78
C LEU A 13 -5.79 6.42 -15.07
N ALA A 14 -6.72 5.48 -14.97
CA ALA A 14 -7.22 4.67 -16.08
C ALA A 14 -8.71 4.36 -15.90
N ARG A 15 -9.36 3.99 -17.00
CA ARG A 15 -10.78 3.61 -17.05
C ARG A 15 -10.92 2.32 -17.85
N LEU A 16 -11.57 1.33 -17.27
CA LEU A 16 -12.05 0.14 -17.98
C LEU A 16 -13.36 0.49 -18.70
N ASP A 17 -13.66 -0.22 -19.79
CA ASP A 17 -14.93 -0.05 -20.49
C ASP A 17 -16.09 -0.28 -19.50
N PRO A 18 -16.90 0.75 -19.20
CA PRO A 18 -17.94 0.66 -18.18
C PRO A 18 -19.25 0.09 -18.74
N THR A 19 -19.34 -0.23 -20.04
CA THR A 19 -20.61 -0.55 -20.69
C THR A 19 -21.29 -1.76 -20.06
N ASP A 20 -20.58 -2.89 -19.94
CA ASP A 20 -21.14 -4.11 -19.36
C ASP A 20 -21.44 -3.96 -17.86
N LEU A 21 -20.59 -3.22 -17.14
CA LEU A 21 -20.77 -2.93 -15.72
C LEU A 21 -22.01 -2.04 -15.48
N GLY A 22 -22.19 -1.02 -16.30
CA GLY A 22 -23.35 -0.13 -16.25
C GLY A 22 -24.65 -0.86 -16.60
N LEU A 23 -24.63 -1.78 -17.57
CA LEU A 23 -25.78 -2.63 -17.90
C LEU A 23 -26.11 -3.58 -16.74
N ALA A 24 -25.11 -4.19 -16.09
CA ALA A 24 -25.31 -5.05 -14.93
C ALA A 24 -25.89 -4.28 -13.73
N GLU A 25 -25.38 -3.08 -13.45
CA GLU A 25 -25.91 -2.19 -12.40
C GLU A 25 -27.35 -1.76 -12.69
N ALA A 26 -27.66 -1.39 -13.94
CA ALA A 26 -29.02 -1.05 -14.36
C ALA A 26 -29.98 -2.24 -14.18
N GLY A 27 -29.56 -3.47 -14.52
CA GLY A 27 -30.33 -4.68 -14.29
C GLY A 27 -30.58 -4.95 -12.79
N ALA A 28 -29.54 -4.84 -11.96
CA ALA A 28 -29.67 -4.98 -10.51
C ALA A 28 -30.57 -3.89 -9.89
N ARG A 29 -30.52 -2.67 -10.44
CA ARG A 29 -31.39 -1.57 -10.01
C ARG A 29 -32.86 -1.85 -10.32
N ALA A 30 -33.16 -2.34 -11.51
CA ALA A 30 -34.51 -2.74 -11.88
C ALA A 30 -35.04 -3.86 -10.97
N GLN A 31 -34.19 -4.83 -10.62
CA GLN A 31 -34.56 -5.91 -9.70
C GLN A 31 -34.83 -5.39 -8.28
N TYR A 32 -34.03 -4.43 -7.79
CA TYR A 32 -34.27 -3.75 -6.52
C TYR A 32 -35.62 -3.01 -6.52
N ASP A 33 -35.90 -2.23 -7.57
CA ASP A 33 -37.14 -1.46 -7.66
C ASP A 33 -38.38 -2.38 -7.76
N ALA A 34 -38.27 -3.52 -8.46
CA ALA A 34 -39.31 -4.55 -8.48
C ALA A 34 -39.53 -5.18 -7.10
N ALA A 35 -38.47 -5.65 -6.43
CA ALA A 35 -38.57 -6.24 -5.09
C ALA A 35 -39.09 -5.25 -4.04
N LYS A 36 -38.77 -3.97 -4.19
CA LYS A 36 -39.27 -2.89 -3.34
C LYS A 36 -40.78 -2.74 -3.52
N THR A 37 -41.26 -2.72 -4.76
CA THR A 37 -42.68 -2.64 -5.08
C THR A 37 -43.45 -3.84 -4.52
N ASP A 38 -42.92 -5.05 -4.66
CA ASP A 38 -43.52 -6.27 -4.10
C ASP A 38 -43.61 -6.22 -2.57
N ARG A 39 -42.56 -5.73 -1.90
CA ARG A 39 -42.55 -5.55 -0.44
C ARG A 39 -43.55 -4.50 0.00
N ASP A 40 -43.66 -3.38 -0.71
CA ASP A 40 -44.61 -2.30 -0.41
C ASP A 40 -46.07 -2.76 -0.58
N LEU A 41 -46.34 -3.58 -1.60
CA LEU A 41 -47.63 -4.23 -1.79
C LEU A 41 -47.95 -5.19 -0.63
N ALA A 42 -47.02 -6.10 -0.31
CA ALA A 42 -47.19 -7.05 0.78
C ALA A 42 -47.35 -6.36 2.14
N ALA A 43 -46.68 -5.23 2.37
CA ALA A 43 -46.82 -4.40 3.57
C ALA A 43 -48.22 -3.79 3.68
N SER A 44 -48.73 -3.26 2.56
CA SER A 44 -50.07 -2.67 2.50
C SER A 44 -51.16 -3.72 2.73
N ASP A 45 -50.99 -4.91 2.17
CA ASP A 45 -51.88 -6.04 2.41
C ASP A 45 -51.81 -6.50 3.86
N LEU A 46 -50.61 -6.73 4.41
CA LEU A 46 -50.44 -7.12 5.81
C LEU A 46 -51.12 -6.13 6.76
N LYS A 47 -50.97 -4.81 6.53
CA LYS A 47 -51.66 -3.78 7.31
C LYS A 47 -53.18 -3.95 7.25
N ARG A 48 -53.75 -4.08 6.05
CA ARG A 48 -55.20 -4.26 5.84
C ARG A 48 -55.72 -5.52 6.53
N TYR A 49 -55.01 -6.63 6.42
CA TYR A 49 -55.42 -7.90 7.02
C TYR A 49 -55.26 -7.90 8.55
N ASN A 50 -54.25 -7.22 9.10
CA ASN A 50 -54.14 -7.02 10.55
C ASN A 50 -55.33 -6.23 11.12
N GLU A 51 -55.80 -5.19 10.42
CA GLU A 51 -57.00 -4.43 10.81
C GLU A 51 -58.28 -5.29 10.77
N LEU A 52 -58.39 -6.21 9.80
CA LEU A 52 -59.49 -7.18 9.72
C LEU A 52 -59.42 -8.25 10.81
N ALA A 53 -58.21 -8.73 11.14
CA ALA A 53 -57.99 -9.69 12.22
C ALA A 53 -58.38 -9.10 13.58
N ALA A 54 -58.00 -7.84 13.84
CA ALA A 54 -58.38 -7.13 15.06
C ALA A 54 -59.91 -7.00 15.24
N LYS A 55 -60.66 -7.03 14.14
CA LYS A 55 -62.14 -7.02 14.13
C LYS A 55 -62.76 -8.42 14.12
N GLY A 56 -61.94 -9.49 14.14
CA GLY A 56 -62.39 -10.88 14.11
C GLY A 56 -62.89 -11.38 12.75
N PHE A 57 -62.60 -10.67 11.65
CA PHE A 57 -63.09 -11.03 10.31
C PHE A 57 -62.23 -12.06 9.57
N ILE A 58 -61.02 -12.37 10.05
CA ILE A 58 -60.13 -13.37 9.47
C ILE A 58 -59.53 -14.27 10.56
N SER A 59 -59.07 -15.46 10.16
CA SER A 59 -58.40 -16.39 11.06
C SER A 59 -56.94 -15.99 11.33
N ALA A 60 -56.40 -16.43 12.46
CA ALA A 60 -54.97 -16.28 12.76
C ALA A 60 -54.10 -16.92 11.66
N ALA A 61 -54.50 -18.07 11.10
CA ALA A 61 -53.77 -18.72 10.01
C ALA A 61 -53.62 -17.81 8.77
N GLU A 62 -54.68 -17.08 8.39
CA GLU A 62 -54.62 -16.14 7.28
C GLU A 62 -53.72 -14.93 7.60
N GLN A 63 -53.78 -14.40 8.82
CA GLN A 63 -52.89 -13.33 9.27
C GLN A 63 -51.41 -13.77 9.20
N HIS A 64 -51.08 -14.96 9.73
CA HIS A 64 -49.74 -15.53 9.68
C HIS A 64 -49.26 -15.75 8.23
N ARG A 65 -50.15 -16.15 7.31
CA ARG A 65 -49.82 -16.27 5.88
C ARG A 65 -49.44 -14.94 5.25
N ARG A 66 -50.14 -13.85 5.61
CA ARG A 66 -49.82 -12.49 5.14
C ARG A 66 -48.51 -11.99 5.72
N GLN A 67 -48.26 -12.26 7.00
CA GLN A 67 -46.98 -11.94 7.65
C GLN A 67 -45.82 -12.65 6.94
N ALA A 68 -45.93 -13.97 6.72
CA ALA A 68 -44.91 -14.74 6.01
C ALA A 68 -44.68 -14.23 4.57
N THR A 69 -45.72 -13.75 3.89
CA THR A 69 -45.61 -13.16 2.55
C THR A 69 -44.82 -11.85 2.60
N TYR A 70 -45.10 -10.98 3.57
CA TYR A 70 -44.35 -9.74 3.79
C TYR A 70 -42.89 -10.03 4.15
N ASP A 71 -42.62 -10.96 5.08
CA ASP A 71 -41.27 -11.30 5.50
C ASP A 71 -40.44 -11.87 4.33
N SER A 72 -41.07 -12.69 3.48
CA SER A 72 -40.45 -13.19 2.23
C SER A 72 -40.13 -12.05 1.26
N ALA A 73 -41.06 -11.12 1.04
CA ALA A 73 -40.83 -9.97 0.17
C ALA A 73 -39.75 -9.02 0.72
N ALA A 74 -39.71 -8.81 2.04
CA ALA A 74 -38.67 -8.05 2.71
C ALA A 74 -37.28 -8.69 2.54
N SER A 75 -37.19 -10.02 2.70
CA SER A 75 -35.95 -10.77 2.48
C SER A 75 -35.47 -10.66 1.02
N LYS A 76 -36.39 -10.71 0.05
CA LYS A 76 -36.07 -10.52 -1.37
C LYS A 76 -35.57 -9.11 -1.67
N LEU A 77 -36.17 -8.08 -1.05
CA LEU A 77 -35.70 -6.71 -1.18
C LEU A 77 -34.28 -6.55 -0.63
N GLU A 78 -34.00 -7.14 0.54
CA GLU A 78 -32.66 -7.12 1.13
C GLU A 78 -31.62 -7.80 0.22
N GLN A 79 -31.97 -8.95 -0.34
CA GLN A 79 -31.13 -9.65 -1.32
C GLN A 79 -30.87 -8.78 -2.56
N ALA A 80 -31.91 -8.17 -3.13
CA ALA A 80 -31.77 -7.30 -4.31
C ALA A 80 -30.95 -6.04 -4.00
N GLN A 81 -31.09 -5.48 -2.79
CA GLN A 81 -30.28 -4.35 -2.33
C GLN A 81 -28.80 -4.73 -2.16
N ALA A 82 -28.51 -5.92 -1.63
CA ALA A 82 -27.14 -6.43 -1.55
C ALA A 82 -26.54 -6.62 -2.96
N ASN A 83 -27.31 -7.17 -3.90
CA ASN A 83 -26.87 -7.33 -5.29
C ASN A 83 -26.59 -5.97 -5.97
N LEU A 84 -27.49 -4.99 -5.82
CA LEU A 84 -27.28 -3.64 -6.35
C LEU A 84 -26.02 -2.98 -5.78
N ARG A 85 -25.77 -3.11 -4.47
CA ARG A 85 -24.53 -2.61 -3.85
C ARG A 85 -23.28 -3.27 -4.44
N ASN A 86 -23.31 -4.58 -4.67
CA ASN A 86 -22.19 -5.28 -5.30
C ASN A 86 -21.91 -4.76 -6.71
N GLN A 87 -22.95 -4.62 -7.55
CA GLN A 87 -22.78 -4.11 -8.91
C GLN A 87 -22.30 -2.65 -8.93
N SER A 88 -22.85 -1.80 -8.07
CA SER A 88 -22.44 -0.40 -7.97
C SER A 88 -20.96 -0.25 -7.56
N ASN A 89 -20.50 -1.09 -6.62
CA ASN A 89 -19.07 -1.14 -6.26
C ASN A 89 -18.21 -1.58 -7.47
N GLN A 90 -18.69 -2.55 -8.24
CA GLN A 90 -18.00 -3.07 -9.42
C GLN A 90 -17.88 -2.00 -10.52
N THR A 91 -18.93 -1.21 -10.76
CA THR A 91 -18.88 -0.02 -11.62
C THR A 91 -17.90 1.02 -11.09
N GLY A 92 -17.84 1.23 -9.77
CA GLY A 92 -16.86 2.12 -9.14
C GLY A 92 -15.41 1.72 -9.40
N TYR A 93 -15.13 0.41 -9.39
CA TYR A 93 -13.81 -0.14 -9.70
C TYR A 93 -13.43 -0.07 -11.19
N ALA A 94 -14.36 0.29 -12.08
CA ALA A 94 -14.04 0.56 -13.48
C ALA A 94 -13.12 1.78 -13.64
N VAL A 95 -13.05 2.66 -12.64
CA VAL A 95 -12.13 3.80 -12.61
C VAL A 95 -11.00 3.50 -11.66
N LEU A 96 -9.81 3.29 -12.21
CA LEU A 96 -8.59 3.15 -11.41
C LEU A 96 -8.13 4.52 -10.97
N THR A 97 -8.17 4.79 -9.66
CA THR A 97 -7.74 6.06 -9.05
C THR A 97 -6.45 5.89 -8.27
N ALA A 98 -5.66 6.96 -8.15
CA ALA A 98 -4.51 6.97 -7.26
C ALA A 98 -4.92 6.88 -5.78
N ASP A 99 -4.27 6.02 -5.00
CA ASP A 99 -4.49 5.84 -3.57
C ASP A 99 -3.74 6.88 -2.71
N ALA A 100 -2.67 7.46 -3.26
CA ALA A 100 -1.82 8.46 -2.64
C ALA A 100 -1.28 9.48 -3.67
N ASP A 101 -0.73 10.58 -3.16
CA ASP A 101 0.01 11.54 -3.97
C ASP A 101 1.36 10.94 -4.41
N GLY A 102 1.68 11.06 -5.70
CA GLY A 102 2.85 10.37 -6.22
C GLY A 102 3.19 10.71 -7.67
N VAL A 103 4.13 9.96 -8.22
CA VAL A 103 4.54 10.06 -9.64
C VAL A 103 4.35 8.70 -10.29
N VAL A 104 3.76 8.69 -11.49
CA VAL A 104 3.61 7.46 -12.28
C VAL A 104 4.99 7.00 -12.74
N THR A 105 5.44 5.84 -12.26
CA THR A 105 6.75 5.28 -12.62
C THR A 105 6.70 4.29 -13.77
N ALA A 106 5.56 3.62 -13.96
CA ALA A 106 5.37 2.66 -15.03
C ALA A 106 3.88 2.51 -15.33
N ILE A 107 3.59 2.21 -16.60
CA ILE A 107 2.29 1.78 -17.09
C ILE A 107 2.55 0.43 -17.73
N ASP A 108 2.02 -0.63 -17.13
CA ASP A 108 2.33 -2.02 -17.49
C ASP A 108 1.30 -2.61 -18.48
N THR A 109 0.36 -1.79 -18.96
CA THR A 109 -0.75 -2.18 -19.83
C THR A 109 -1.02 -1.14 -20.91
N GLU A 110 -1.45 -1.58 -22.08
CA GLU A 110 -1.82 -0.69 -23.19
C GLU A 110 -3.32 -0.38 -23.24
N VAL A 111 -3.67 0.75 -23.88
CA VAL A 111 -5.07 1.13 -24.10
C VAL A 111 -5.75 0.07 -24.98
N GLY A 112 -6.86 -0.48 -24.50
CA GLY A 112 -7.62 -1.53 -25.19
C GLY A 112 -7.20 -2.95 -24.81
N GLN A 113 -6.16 -3.12 -24.00
CA GLN A 113 -5.80 -4.43 -23.45
C GLN A 113 -6.83 -4.88 -22.40
N VAL A 114 -7.24 -6.15 -22.47
CA VAL A 114 -8.08 -6.76 -21.44
C VAL A 114 -7.22 -7.08 -20.22
N VAL A 115 -7.61 -6.55 -19.06
CA VAL A 115 -6.93 -6.76 -17.78
C VAL A 115 -7.77 -7.65 -16.87
N THR A 116 -7.13 -8.54 -16.13
CA THR A 116 -7.81 -9.39 -15.15
C THR A 116 -7.70 -8.79 -13.73
N PRO A 117 -8.66 -9.07 -12.84
CA PRO A 117 -8.55 -8.66 -11.44
C PRO A 117 -7.26 -9.15 -10.81
N GLY A 118 -6.53 -8.25 -10.14
CA GLY A 118 -5.24 -8.54 -9.50
C GLY A 118 -4.03 -8.31 -10.40
N GLN A 119 -4.22 -8.03 -11.70
CA GLN A 119 -3.13 -7.64 -12.58
C GLN A 119 -2.73 -6.18 -12.32
N PRO A 120 -1.42 -5.86 -12.12
CA PRO A 120 -0.96 -4.49 -12.02
C PRO A 120 -1.09 -3.77 -13.37
N VAL A 121 -1.61 -2.54 -13.33
CA VAL A 121 -1.88 -1.70 -14.52
C VAL A 121 -0.97 -0.47 -14.53
N ILE A 122 -0.90 0.24 -13.40
CA ILE A 122 -0.11 1.46 -13.24
C ILE A 122 0.62 1.39 -11.90
N ARG A 123 1.90 1.72 -11.91
CA ARG A 123 2.71 1.84 -10.71
C ARG A 123 2.95 3.30 -10.39
N VAL A 124 2.49 3.73 -9.21
CA VAL A 124 2.67 5.08 -8.68
C VAL A 124 3.65 4.99 -7.52
N ALA A 125 4.71 5.79 -7.58
CA ALA A 125 5.62 5.91 -6.46
C ALA A 125 5.26 7.14 -5.62
N GLN A 126 5.07 6.90 -4.32
CA GLN A 126 4.66 7.93 -3.38
C GLN A 126 5.79 8.94 -3.16
N THR A 127 5.44 10.22 -3.02
CA THR A 127 6.42 11.30 -2.89
C THR A 127 6.67 11.75 -1.45
N ALA A 128 5.76 11.40 -0.53
CA ALA A 128 5.79 11.85 0.86
C ALA A 128 6.94 11.24 1.68
N GLU A 129 7.19 9.94 1.52
CA GLU A 129 8.27 9.23 2.19
C GLU A 129 9.27 8.73 1.15
N LYS A 130 10.55 9.12 1.29
CA LYS A 130 11.63 8.63 0.44
C LYS A 130 12.56 7.77 1.26
N GLU A 131 12.96 6.65 0.68
CA GLU A 131 13.83 5.66 1.30
C GLU A 131 14.99 5.32 0.39
N VAL A 132 16.11 5.00 1.00
CA VAL A 132 17.27 4.43 0.33
C VAL A 132 17.31 2.94 0.65
N ALA A 133 17.21 2.12 -0.40
CA ALA A 133 17.40 0.69 -0.31
C ALA A 133 18.90 0.37 -0.44
N ILE A 134 19.45 -0.33 0.55
CA ILE A 134 20.84 -0.80 0.57
C ILE A 134 20.89 -2.29 0.92
N GLY A 135 21.93 -2.98 0.46
CA GLY A 135 22.22 -4.35 0.89
C GLY A 135 23.35 -4.36 1.90
N LEU A 136 23.13 -4.91 3.09
CA LEU A 136 24.17 -5.07 4.10
C LEU A 136 24.82 -6.47 3.99
N PRO A 137 26.15 -6.57 3.91
CA PRO A 137 26.84 -7.85 4.01
C PRO A 137 26.59 -8.51 5.37
N GLU A 138 26.45 -9.84 5.39
CA GLU A 138 26.13 -10.63 6.58
C GLU A 138 27.07 -10.39 7.76
N ASP A 139 28.38 -10.24 7.49
CA ASP A 139 29.41 -9.98 8.49
C ASP A 139 29.27 -8.63 9.22
N GLN A 140 28.51 -7.69 8.65
CA GLN A 140 28.30 -6.35 9.19
C GLN A 140 26.91 -6.14 9.81
N VAL A 141 25.94 -7.03 9.54
CA VAL A 141 24.52 -6.83 9.94
C VAL A 141 24.36 -6.65 11.45
N ASP A 142 24.97 -7.54 12.25
CA ASP A 142 24.80 -7.50 13.71
C ASP A 142 25.40 -6.23 14.33
N MET A 143 26.51 -5.74 13.78
CA MET A 143 27.10 -4.47 14.20
C MET A 143 26.19 -3.29 13.84
N LEU A 144 25.62 -3.29 12.63
CA LEU A 144 24.83 -2.17 12.12
C LEU A 144 23.41 -2.11 12.69
N ARG A 145 22.86 -3.23 13.20
CA ARG A 145 21.57 -3.24 13.92
C ARG A 145 21.53 -2.30 15.13
N GLY A 146 22.67 -2.08 15.78
CA GLY A 146 22.79 -1.15 16.91
C GLY A 146 22.89 0.32 16.51
N ILE A 147 23.05 0.64 15.23
CA ILE A 147 23.22 2.01 14.73
C ILE A 147 21.88 2.50 14.18
N THR A 148 21.32 3.53 14.82
CA THR A 148 20.05 4.14 14.42
C THR A 148 20.23 5.38 13.56
N GLU A 149 21.32 6.12 13.76
CA GLU A 149 21.62 7.36 13.04
C GLU A 149 22.59 7.10 11.90
N VAL A 150 22.18 7.49 10.69
CA VAL A 150 23.02 7.37 9.51
C VAL A 150 22.99 8.68 8.73
N THR A 151 24.01 8.89 7.93
CA THR A 151 24.10 10.04 7.03
C THR A 151 23.97 9.56 5.60
N ILE A 152 23.26 10.31 4.78
CA ILE A 152 22.98 9.98 3.38
C ILE A 152 23.55 11.08 2.51
N ARG A 153 24.28 10.71 1.46
CA ARG A 153 24.71 11.62 0.40
C ARG A 153 24.21 11.09 -0.93
N THR A 154 23.68 11.97 -1.78
CA THR A 154 23.33 11.57 -3.15
C THR A 154 24.57 11.64 -4.03
N TRP A 155 24.64 10.83 -5.08
CA TRP A 155 25.74 10.92 -6.03
C TRP A 155 25.80 12.28 -6.74
N SER A 156 24.62 12.90 -6.96
CA SER A 156 24.50 14.20 -7.62
C SER A 156 24.98 15.37 -6.76
N GLU A 157 24.93 15.26 -5.42
CA GLU A 157 25.32 16.30 -4.47
C GLU A 157 26.18 15.71 -3.34
N PRO A 158 27.47 15.40 -3.60
CA PRO A 158 28.32 14.72 -2.61
C PRO A 158 28.59 15.57 -1.36
N ASP A 159 28.54 16.90 -1.47
CA ASP A 159 28.81 17.82 -0.37
C ASP A 159 27.61 18.00 0.57
N ARG A 160 26.41 17.58 0.15
CA ARG A 160 25.19 17.72 0.93
C ARG A 160 24.91 16.47 1.73
N VAL A 161 24.97 16.59 3.06
CA VAL A 161 24.64 15.50 3.98
C VAL A 161 23.18 15.61 4.39
N LEU A 162 22.42 14.56 4.15
CA LEU A 162 21.05 14.39 4.62
C LEU A 162 21.03 13.45 5.84
N PRO A 163 20.24 13.76 6.88
CA PRO A 163 20.02 12.80 7.95
C PRO A 163 19.24 11.60 7.41
N GLY A 164 19.57 10.41 7.89
CA GLY A 164 18.85 9.17 7.60
C GLY A 164 18.61 8.38 8.86
N ARG A 165 17.57 7.55 8.84
CA ARG A 165 17.26 6.62 9.93
C ARG A 165 17.05 5.23 9.38
N VAL A 166 17.66 4.23 9.99
CA VAL A 166 17.38 2.83 9.64
C VAL A 166 15.93 2.52 10.02
N ARG A 167 15.09 2.26 9.01
CA ARG A 167 13.68 1.89 9.22
C ARG A 167 13.55 0.39 9.44
N GLU A 168 14.25 -0.38 8.60
CA GLU A 168 14.11 -1.83 8.57
C GLU A 168 15.39 -2.48 8.07
N ILE A 169 15.80 -3.56 8.72
CA ILE A 169 16.80 -4.51 8.22
C ILE A 169 16.07 -5.84 8.09
N SER A 170 16.03 -6.41 6.89
CA SER A 170 15.40 -7.71 6.64
C SER A 170 15.98 -8.79 7.56
N ALA A 171 15.16 -9.75 7.99
CA ALA A 171 15.61 -10.89 8.77
C ALA A 171 16.27 -11.98 7.90
N ALA A 172 16.00 -11.96 6.60
CA ALA A 172 16.54 -12.92 5.64
C ALA A 172 17.45 -12.22 4.62
N ALA A 173 18.53 -12.89 4.26
CA ALA A 173 19.39 -12.46 3.16
C ALA A 173 18.69 -12.71 1.81
N ASP A 174 18.91 -11.80 0.88
CA ASP A 174 18.57 -11.99 -0.51
C ASP A 174 19.49 -13.07 -1.10
N THR A 175 18.91 -14.10 -1.73
CA THR A 175 19.64 -15.29 -2.18
C THR A 175 20.57 -15.04 -3.36
N VAL A 176 20.31 -13.97 -4.14
CA VAL A 176 21.08 -13.61 -5.33
C VAL A 176 22.28 -12.75 -4.94
N THR A 177 22.04 -11.71 -4.14
CA THR A 177 23.07 -10.75 -3.74
C THR A 177 23.84 -11.20 -2.50
N ARG A 178 23.31 -12.16 -1.73
CA ARG A 178 23.83 -12.56 -0.41
C ARG A 178 23.99 -11.40 0.57
N THR A 179 23.14 -10.39 0.42
CA THR A 179 23.08 -9.24 1.33
C THR A 179 21.73 -9.20 2.03
N TYR A 180 21.67 -8.54 3.17
CA TYR A 180 20.44 -8.29 3.92
C TYR A 180 19.83 -6.98 3.43
N PRO A 181 18.67 -7.01 2.74
CA PRO A 181 17.99 -5.80 2.30
C PRO A 181 17.66 -4.91 3.49
N THR A 182 18.05 -3.64 3.41
CA THR A 182 17.89 -2.66 4.47
C THR A 182 17.29 -1.39 3.88
N ARG A 183 16.29 -0.83 4.56
CA ARG A 183 15.64 0.43 4.19
C ARG A 183 16.01 1.52 5.17
N VAL A 184 16.53 2.60 4.62
CA VAL A 184 16.89 3.81 5.37
C VAL A 184 15.93 4.92 4.95
N SER A 185 15.12 5.41 5.88
CA SER A 185 14.24 6.54 5.62
C SER A 185 15.01 7.85 5.62
N VAL A 186 14.59 8.79 4.78
CA VAL A 186 15.13 10.15 4.72
C VAL A 186 14.10 11.11 5.32
N PRO A 187 14.25 11.52 6.59
CA PRO A 187 13.33 12.46 7.21
C PRO A 187 13.36 13.80 6.47
N ASN A 188 12.18 14.36 6.18
CA ASN A 188 12.02 15.63 5.46
C ASN A 188 12.86 15.69 4.16
N PRO A 189 12.59 14.77 3.21
CA PRO A 189 13.41 14.69 2.01
C PRO A 189 13.25 15.97 1.18
N PRO A 190 14.36 16.54 0.68
CA PRO A 190 14.26 17.75 -0.13
C PRO A 190 13.56 17.44 -1.47
N ALA A 191 12.97 18.47 -2.08
CA ALA A 191 12.12 18.31 -3.27
C ALA A 191 12.89 17.82 -4.51
N ASP A 192 14.17 18.13 -4.58
CA ASP A 192 15.13 17.71 -5.60
C ASP A 192 15.57 16.24 -5.48
N LEU A 193 15.41 15.60 -4.32
CA LEU A 193 15.70 14.18 -4.14
C LEU A 193 14.67 13.35 -4.91
N ARG A 194 15.05 12.75 -6.04
CA ARG A 194 14.12 11.96 -6.87
C ARG A 194 14.28 10.46 -6.61
N ILE A 195 13.19 9.73 -6.79
CA ILE A 195 13.20 8.27 -6.78
C ILE A 195 14.04 7.78 -7.96
N GLY A 196 14.88 6.77 -7.73
CA GLY A 196 15.82 6.22 -8.72
C GLY A 196 17.21 6.86 -8.70
N MET A 197 17.47 7.87 -7.86
CA MET A 197 18.82 8.38 -7.65
C MET A 197 19.69 7.40 -6.84
N THR A 198 20.98 7.33 -7.17
CA THR A 198 21.97 6.61 -6.37
C THR A 198 22.35 7.45 -5.15
N ALA A 199 22.36 6.82 -3.98
CA ALA A 199 22.78 7.43 -2.73
C ALA A 199 23.76 6.52 -1.99
N VAL A 200 24.68 7.15 -1.24
CA VAL A 200 25.62 6.49 -0.35
C VAL A 200 25.13 6.70 1.08
N VAL A 201 24.94 5.60 1.80
CA VAL A 201 24.61 5.62 3.23
C VAL A 201 25.88 5.39 4.03
N THR A 202 26.19 6.30 4.94
CA THR A 202 27.31 6.19 5.88
C THR A 202 26.76 6.00 7.29
N PHE A 203 27.08 4.86 7.89
CA PHE A 203 26.76 4.55 9.28
C PHE A 203 27.78 5.25 10.18
N VAL A 204 27.30 6.14 11.04
CA VAL A 204 28.16 6.85 11.98
C VAL A 204 28.20 6.05 13.27
N ARG A 205 29.36 5.46 13.58
CA ARG A 205 29.58 4.80 14.87
C ARG A 205 29.93 5.87 15.90
N SER A 206 28.98 6.24 16.75
CA SER A 206 29.25 7.03 17.94
C SER A 206 29.94 6.14 18.97
N GLY A 207 31.27 6.06 18.88
CA GLY A 207 32.08 5.24 19.75
C GLY A 207 33.55 5.48 19.49
N ASP A 208 34.07 6.57 20.05
CA ASP A 208 35.49 6.70 20.36
C ASP A 208 35.84 5.64 21.41
N SER A 209 36.11 4.40 20.97
CA SER A 209 37.16 3.65 21.66
C SER A 209 38.44 4.41 21.34
N ALA A 210 39.20 4.85 22.34
CA ALA A 210 40.48 5.51 22.17
C ALA A 210 41.37 4.75 21.17
N ALA A 211 41.25 5.11 19.89
CA ALA A 211 41.88 4.41 18.80
C ALA A 211 43.15 5.18 18.49
N ILE A 212 44.29 4.55 18.75
CA ILE A 212 45.58 5.12 18.39
C ILE A 212 45.66 5.10 16.86
N ARG A 213 45.54 6.28 16.25
CA ARG A 213 45.69 6.46 14.81
C ARG A 213 47.18 6.62 14.51
N ILE A 214 47.71 5.70 13.72
CA ILE A 214 49.07 5.76 13.19
C ILE A 214 49.02 5.82 11.66
N PRO A 215 49.95 6.51 11.00
CA PRO A 215 50.10 6.41 9.56
C PRO A 215 50.36 4.97 9.13
N LEU A 216 49.84 4.56 7.97
CA LEU A 216 50.12 3.24 7.41
C LEU A 216 51.63 2.99 7.20
N THR A 217 52.39 4.06 6.97
CA THR A 217 53.86 4.02 6.83
C THR A 217 54.59 3.67 8.13
N ALA A 218 53.95 3.81 9.29
CA ALA A 218 54.52 3.42 10.58
C ALA A 218 54.23 1.95 10.95
N LEU A 219 53.41 1.26 10.15
CA LEU A 219 53.01 -0.13 10.37
C LEU A 219 53.97 -1.06 9.63
N LEU A 220 54.60 -1.98 10.36
CA LEU A 220 55.40 -3.07 9.79
C LEU A 220 54.65 -4.38 9.94
N GLN A 221 54.45 -5.10 8.84
CA GLN A 221 53.85 -6.44 8.88
C GLN A 221 54.98 -7.48 8.86
N ASN A 222 55.15 -8.22 9.95
CA ASN A 222 56.14 -9.29 10.05
C ASN A 222 55.46 -10.59 10.49
N GLN A 223 55.63 -11.66 9.69
CA GLN A 223 55.05 -12.99 9.93
C GLN A 223 53.56 -12.99 10.31
N GLY A 224 52.76 -12.17 9.62
CA GLY A 224 51.30 -12.08 9.83
C GLY A 224 50.87 -11.22 11.03
N SER A 225 51.81 -10.63 11.77
CA SER A 225 51.53 -9.72 12.89
C SER A 225 51.87 -8.27 12.53
N ASN A 226 50.99 -7.34 12.90
CA ASN A 226 51.21 -5.91 12.75
C ASN A 226 52.04 -5.36 13.92
N GLN A 227 53.17 -4.72 13.64
CA GLN A 227 54.10 -4.16 14.61
C GLN A 227 54.36 -2.68 14.32
N VAL A 228 54.67 -1.91 15.36
CA VAL A 228 55.08 -0.51 15.26
C VAL A 228 56.31 -0.30 16.11
N TRP A 229 57.22 0.56 15.65
CA TRP A 229 58.37 0.97 16.43
C TRP A 229 58.00 2.24 17.21
N VAL A 230 57.99 2.13 18.54
CA VAL A 230 57.77 3.28 19.42
C VAL A 230 59.13 3.74 19.92
N TYR A 231 59.51 4.98 19.59
CA TYR A 231 60.70 5.60 20.15
C TYR A 231 60.45 5.96 21.61
N GLN A 232 61.27 5.43 22.52
CA GLN A 232 61.29 5.83 23.93
C GLN A 232 62.45 6.81 24.14
N PRO A 233 62.20 8.05 24.60
CA PRO A 233 63.25 9.07 24.74
C PRO A 233 64.26 8.82 25.88
N ASP A 234 64.03 7.82 26.74
CA ASP A 234 64.74 7.66 28.01
C ASP A 234 65.72 6.47 28.01
N SER A 235 66.66 6.47 27.05
CA SER A 235 67.85 5.60 27.08
C SER A 235 69.07 6.33 26.54
#